data_AF-A1VLQ0-F1
#
_entry.id   AF-A1VLQ0-F1
#
_cell.length_a   1.000
_cell.length_b   1.000
_cell.length_c   1.000
_cell.angle_alpha   90.00
_cell.angle_beta   90.00
_cell.angle_gamma   90.00
#
_symmetry.space_group_name_H-M   'P 1'
#
loop_
_entity.id
_entity.type
_entity.pdbx_description
1 polymer ?
#
loop_
_entity_poly.entity_id
_entity_poly.type
_entity_poly.pdbx_seq_one_letter_code
_entity_poly.pdbx_strand_id
1 'polypeptide(L)'
;MPNRPARLTLLAALALVAYAAPAQAILYPTLDPEPTAQAASPDTPVPAALYRSAFAGVPAGIEQTSVDWKKANADAGQFKRGHADLLKWEQEQAKAANPPSSPAPAPTR
;
A
#
# COMPACT_ATOMS: atom_id res chain seq x y z
N MET A 1 6.58 -57.24 66.47
CA MET A 1 5.23 -57.71 66.89
C MET A 1 4.32 -56.48 66.96
N PRO A 2 3.05 -56.61 66.57
CA PRO A 2 2.41 -55.87 65.47
C PRO A 2 1.50 -54.74 65.98
N ASN A 3 1.02 -53.78 65.17
CA ASN A 3 -0.26 -53.94 64.47
C ASN A 3 -0.59 -52.67 63.67
N ARG A 4 -0.98 -52.84 62.41
CA ARG A 4 -2.01 -52.01 61.77
C ARG A 4 -3.32 -52.79 61.86
N PRO A 5 -4.43 -52.15 62.24
CA PRO A 5 -5.57 -52.07 61.30
C PRO A 5 -6.32 -50.73 61.41
N ALA A 6 -6.50 -49.98 60.33
CA ALA A 6 -7.53 -50.14 59.31
C ALA A 6 -8.84 -49.38 59.63
N ARG A 7 -9.09 -48.38 58.76
CA ARG A 7 -10.40 -48.00 58.19
C ARG A 7 -11.39 -47.27 59.10
N LEU A 8 -11.76 -46.04 58.71
CA LEU A 8 -13.13 -45.61 58.35
C LEU A 8 -13.31 -44.09 58.48
N THR A 9 -13.27 -43.39 57.35
CA THR A 9 -14.02 -42.15 57.02
C THR A 9 -13.55 -41.77 55.61
N LEU A 10 -14.07 -42.35 54.54
CA LEU A 10 -15.34 -41.97 53.89
C LEU A 10 -15.53 -40.44 53.91
N LEU A 11 -15.38 -39.81 52.74
CA LEU A 11 -15.92 -38.50 52.37
C LEU A 11 -15.45 -37.28 53.19
N ALA A 12 -14.17 -36.93 53.08
CA ALA A 12 -13.74 -35.53 53.14
C ALA A 12 -13.35 -35.14 51.71
N ALA A 13 -14.27 -34.51 51.00
CA ALA A 13 -14.27 -33.06 50.91
C ALA A 13 -13.01 -32.58 50.17
N LEU A 14 -13.08 -31.93 49.04
CA LEU A 14 -14.18 -31.32 48.32
C LEU A 14 -13.49 -30.84 47.05
N ALA A 15 -14.05 -31.12 45.88
CA ALA A 15 -14.16 -30.11 44.85
C ALA A 15 -12.92 -29.23 44.54
N LEU A 16 -11.71 -29.80 44.38
CA LEU A 16 -10.50 -28.99 44.15
C LEU A 16 -9.84 -29.20 42.79
N VAL A 17 -10.59 -29.71 41.80
CA VAL A 17 -10.14 -29.77 40.40
C VAL A 17 -11.23 -29.25 39.43
N ALA A 18 -12.23 -28.51 39.93
CA ALA A 18 -13.29 -27.93 39.10
C ALA A 18 -13.46 -26.41 39.30
N TYR A 19 -12.37 -25.71 39.64
CA TYR A 19 -12.33 -24.25 39.76
C TYR A 19 -11.07 -23.79 38.99
N ALA A 20 -11.13 -23.16 37.83
CA ALA A 20 -12.21 -22.55 37.12
C ALA A 20 -11.86 -22.68 35.62
N ALA A 21 -12.79 -23.16 34.81
CA ALA A 21 -12.76 -22.76 33.41
C ALA A 21 -13.22 -21.30 33.40
N PRO A 22 -12.40 -20.30 33.02
CA PRO A 22 -12.96 -19.03 32.63
C PRO A 22 -13.76 -19.32 31.37
N ALA A 23 -15.08 -19.43 31.51
CA ALA A 23 -15.99 -19.23 30.39
C ALA A 23 -15.72 -17.80 29.90
N GLN A 24 -14.86 -17.67 28.90
CA GLN A 24 -14.69 -16.42 28.18
C GLN A 24 -15.97 -16.22 27.38
N ALA A 25 -16.98 -15.65 28.02
CA ALA A 25 -18.02 -14.96 27.29
C ALA A 25 -17.29 -13.86 26.53
N ILE A 26 -17.13 -14.05 25.22
CA ILE A 26 -16.80 -12.95 24.31
C ILE A 26 -18.02 -12.04 24.38
N LEU A 27 -17.99 -11.10 25.32
CA LEU A 27 -18.86 -9.93 25.32
C LEU A 27 -18.49 -9.17 24.06
N TYR A 28 -19.25 -9.39 22.99
CA TYR A 28 -19.26 -8.43 21.89
C TYR A 28 -19.55 -7.06 22.51
N PRO A 29 -18.74 -6.02 22.25
CA PRO A 29 -19.08 -4.70 22.70
C PRO A 29 -20.43 -4.34 22.07
N THR A 30 -21.45 -4.15 22.91
CA THR A 30 -22.68 -3.49 22.47
C THR A 30 -22.28 -2.09 22.01
N LEU A 31 -22.43 -1.81 20.72
CA LEU A 31 -22.21 -0.48 20.19
C LEU A 31 -23.25 0.45 20.83
N ASP A 32 -22.77 1.54 21.41
CA ASP A 32 -23.65 2.62 21.86
C ASP A 32 -24.33 3.24 20.63
N PRO A 33 -25.68 3.21 20.53
CA PRO A 33 -26.38 3.78 19.40
C PRO A 33 -26.38 5.31 19.41
N GLU A 34 -26.17 5.96 20.57
CA GLU A 34 -26.24 7.42 20.73
C GLU A 34 -25.27 8.17 19.81
N PRO A 35 -23.96 7.83 19.73
CA PRO A 35 -23.04 8.44 18.77
C PRO A 35 -23.50 8.33 17.31
N THR A 36 -24.13 7.21 16.95
CA THR A 36 -24.63 6.99 15.58
C THR A 36 -25.89 7.80 15.31
N ALA A 37 -26.79 7.91 16.29
CA ALA A 37 -27.97 8.75 16.22
C ALA A 37 -27.60 10.24 16.14
N GLN A 38 -26.61 10.67 16.93
CA GLN A 38 -26.05 12.03 16.86
C GLN A 38 -25.43 12.29 15.49
N ALA A 39 -24.58 11.40 14.97
CA ALA A 39 -24.00 11.56 13.63
C ALA A 39 -25.04 11.60 12.49
N ALA A 40 -26.23 11.01 12.69
CA ALA A 40 -27.32 11.03 11.72
C ALA A 40 -28.19 12.30 11.78
N SER A 41 -28.08 13.11 12.84
CA SER A 41 -28.80 14.38 12.95
C SER A 41 -28.16 15.45 12.05
N PRO A 42 -28.93 16.17 11.21
CA PRO A 42 -28.40 17.22 10.34
C PRO A 42 -27.89 18.45 11.11
N ASP A 43 -28.34 18.64 12.35
CA ASP A 43 -27.92 19.75 13.22
C ASP A 43 -26.62 19.44 13.97
N THR A 44 -26.06 18.24 13.81
CA THR A 44 -24.82 17.85 14.49
C THR A 44 -23.63 18.64 13.94
N PRO A 45 -22.91 19.38 14.81
CA PRO A 45 -21.72 20.10 14.38
C PRO A 45 -20.65 19.15 13.82
N VAL A 46 -20.29 19.33 12.55
CA VAL A 46 -19.22 18.58 11.90
C VAL A 46 -17.93 19.38 12.04
N PRO A 47 -16.85 18.83 12.64
CA PRO A 47 -15.56 19.49 12.65
C PRO A 47 -15.07 19.75 11.23
N ALA A 48 -14.40 20.89 11.01
CA ALA A 48 -13.84 21.20 9.70
C ALA A 48 -12.83 20.13 9.27
N ALA A 49 -12.98 19.60 8.05
CA ALA A 49 -12.01 18.69 7.47
C ALA A 49 -10.68 19.44 7.26
N LEU A 50 -9.61 18.97 7.92
CA LEU A 50 -8.26 19.48 7.70
C LEU A 50 -7.71 18.92 6.37
N TYR A 51 -8.12 19.50 5.26
CA TYR A 51 -7.62 19.11 3.94
C TYR A 51 -6.22 19.69 3.70
N ARG A 52 -5.28 18.82 3.32
CA ARG A 52 -3.95 19.21 2.82
C ARG A 52 -3.77 18.61 1.43
N SER A 53 -3.56 19.47 0.43
CA SER A 53 -3.27 19.02 -0.93
C SER A 53 -1.93 18.31 -1.00
N ALA A 54 -1.89 17.16 -1.69
CA ALA A 54 -0.63 16.50 -2.05
C ALA A 54 0.23 17.33 -3.03
N PHE A 55 -0.38 18.32 -3.68
CA PHE A 55 0.29 19.26 -4.59
C PHE A 55 0.68 20.58 -3.89
N ALA A 56 0.43 20.70 -2.59
CA ALA A 56 0.84 21.88 -1.82
C ALA A 56 2.38 22.01 -1.88
N GLY A 57 2.86 23.13 -2.42
CA GLY A 57 4.31 23.41 -2.55
C GLY A 57 4.96 22.83 -3.81
N VAL A 58 4.21 22.16 -4.68
CA VAL A 58 4.70 21.79 -6.01
C VAL A 58 4.50 22.98 -6.96
N PRO A 59 5.49 23.32 -7.82
CA PRO A 59 5.28 24.31 -8.86
C PRO A 59 4.05 23.95 -9.69
N ALA A 60 3.07 24.85 -9.76
CA ALA A 60 1.92 24.70 -10.64
C ALA A 60 2.42 24.89 -12.08
N GLY A 61 2.93 23.83 -12.67
CA GLY A 61 3.43 23.78 -14.04
C GLY A 61 2.77 22.64 -14.77
N ILE A 62 1.52 22.82 -15.19
CA ILE A 62 1.10 22.21 -16.45
C ILE A 62 2.11 22.69 -17.50
N GLU A 63 2.62 21.78 -18.35
CA GLU A 63 3.57 22.15 -19.40
C GLU A 63 3.08 23.41 -20.11
N GLN A 64 3.88 24.49 -20.07
CA GLN A 64 3.49 25.79 -20.65
C GLN A 64 3.51 25.74 -22.18
N THR A 65 4.08 24.68 -22.75
CA THR A 65 4.16 24.46 -24.17
C THR A 65 2.87 23.83 -24.66
N SER A 66 2.14 24.54 -25.51
CA SER A 66 1.07 23.92 -26.30
C SER A 66 1.72 22.96 -27.29
N VAL A 67 1.59 21.65 -27.05
CA VAL A 67 2.05 20.60 -27.96
C VAL A 67 0.89 20.19 -28.87
N ASP A 68 1.17 20.00 -30.16
CA ASP A 68 0.21 19.37 -31.08
C ASP A 68 0.00 17.91 -30.68
N TRP A 69 -1.07 17.67 -29.93
CA TRP A 69 -1.42 16.35 -29.39
C TRP A 69 -1.59 15.29 -30.50
N LYS A 70 -2.05 15.70 -31.69
CA LYS A 70 -2.28 14.78 -32.80
C LYS A 70 -0.95 14.33 -33.38
N LYS A 71 -0.02 15.26 -33.56
CA LYS A 71 1.34 14.93 -33.99
C LYS A 71 2.05 14.06 -32.95
N ALA A 72 2.01 14.43 -31.68
CA ALA A 72 2.66 13.64 -30.62
C ALA A 72 2.15 12.19 -30.57
N ASN A 73 0.84 11.99 -30.73
CA ASN A 73 0.26 10.65 -30.79
C ASN A 73 0.64 9.89 -32.06
N ALA A 74 0.74 10.57 -33.21
CA ALA A 74 1.20 9.95 -34.44
C ALA A 74 2.66 9.49 -34.33
N ASP A 75 3.51 10.33 -33.73
CA ASP A 75 4.92 10.03 -33.49
C ASP A 75 5.06 8.85 -32.51
N ALA A 76 4.30 8.82 -31.40
CA ALA A 76 4.26 7.67 -30.50
C ALA A 76 3.74 6.38 -31.18
N GLY A 77 2.81 6.52 -32.13
CA GLY A 77 2.22 5.43 -32.89
C GLY A 77 3.04 4.91 -34.08
N GLN A 78 4.26 5.39 -34.31
CA GLN A 78 5.10 4.98 -35.45
C GLN A 78 5.65 3.55 -35.32
N PHE A 79 5.71 3.01 -34.10
CA PHE A 79 6.25 1.68 -33.79
C PHE A 79 5.21 0.57 -34.04
N LYS A 80 4.92 0.27 -35.32
CA LYS A 80 3.84 -0.66 -35.71
C LYS A 80 4.07 -2.11 -35.25
N ARG A 81 5.33 -2.54 -35.12
CA ARG A 81 5.71 -3.88 -34.65
C ARG A 81 6.05 -3.89 -33.15
N GLY A 82 5.80 -2.78 -32.44
CA GLY A 82 6.06 -2.65 -31.00
C GLY A 82 7.55 -2.75 -30.66
N HIS A 83 7.91 -3.71 -29.80
CA HIS A 83 9.24 -3.83 -29.19
C HIS A 83 10.40 -3.92 -30.20
N ALA A 84 10.21 -4.63 -31.32
CA ALA A 84 11.26 -4.77 -32.34
C ALA A 84 11.62 -3.44 -33.01
N ASP A 85 10.61 -2.60 -33.31
CA ASP A 85 10.84 -1.28 -33.89
C ASP A 85 11.45 -0.32 -32.85
N LEU A 86 11.06 -0.48 -31.58
CA LEU A 86 11.58 0.30 -30.45
C LEU A 86 13.08 0.02 -30.23
N LEU A 87 13.48 -1.26 -30.20
CA LEU A 87 14.90 -1.64 -30.09
C LEU A 87 15.74 -1.10 -31.25
N LYS A 88 15.22 -1.17 -32.47
CA LYS A 88 15.91 -0.62 -33.64
C LYS A 88 16.09 0.89 -33.51
N TRP A 89 15.02 1.59 -33.13
CA TRP A 89 15.05 3.03 -32.90
C TRP A 89 16.05 3.43 -31.81
N GLU A 90 16.08 2.71 -30.68
CA GLU A 90 17.07 2.97 -29.61
C GLU A 90 18.52 2.77 -30.11
N GLN A 91 18.77 1.73 -30.90
CA GLN A 91 20.09 1.48 -31.51
C GLN A 91 20.51 2.61 -32.46
N GLU A 92 19.58 3.14 -33.26
CA GLU A 92 19.82 4.27 -34.15
C GLU A 92 20.09 5.55 -33.36
N GLN A 93 19.34 5.81 -32.29
CA GLN A 93 19.56 6.95 -31.39
C GLN A 93 20.91 6.87 -30.67
N ALA A 94 21.31 5.68 -30.21
CA ALA A 94 22.60 5.47 -29.57
C ALA A 94 23.79 5.74 -30.52
N LYS A 95 23.63 5.44 -31.82
CA LYS A 95 24.62 5.76 -32.87
C LYS A 95 24.67 7.26 -33.16
N ALA A 96 23.51 7.92 -33.23
CA ALA A 96 23.43 9.36 -33.45
C ALA A 96 24.04 10.18 -32.30
N ALA A 97 23.92 9.69 -31.06
CA ALA A 97 24.51 10.33 -29.87
C ALA A 97 26.05 10.27 -29.84
N ASN A 98 26.67 9.32 -30.55
CA ASN A 98 28.13 9.16 -30.63
C ASN A 98 28.57 9.15 -32.11
N PRO A 99 28.61 10.31 -32.78
CA PRO A 99 29.08 10.36 -34.15
C PRO A 99 30.55 9.91 -34.22
N PRO A 100 30.95 9.11 -35.24
CA PRO A 100 32.34 8.73 -35.39
C PRO A 100 33.20 9.99 -35.56
N SER A 101 34.25 10.11 -34.73
CA SER A 101 35.22 11.18 -34.87
C SER A 101 35.84 11.09 -36.28
N SER A 102 35.79 12.19 -37.04
CA SER A 102 36.36 12.23 -38.39
C SER A 102 37.82 11.80 -38.34
N PRO A 103 38.29 10.94 -39.28
CA PRO A 103 39.69 10.56 -39.32
C PRO A 103 40.55 11.82 -39.52
N ALA A 104 41.51 12.03 -38.63
CA ALA A 104 42.47 13.12 -38.73
C ALA A 104 43.20 13.05 -40.08
N PRO A 105 43.45 14.18 -40.76
CA PRO A 105 44.15 14.18 -42.04
C PRO A 105 45.53 13.54 -41.89
N ALA A 106 45.86 12.64 -42.82
CA ALA A 106 47.12 11.90 -42.82
C ALA A 106 48.32 12.85 -42.90
N PRO A 107 49.40 12.62 -42.13
CA PRO A 107 50.59 13.45 -42.21
C PRO A 107 51.25 13.31 -43.57
N THR A 108 51.41 14.43 -44.28
CA THR A 108 52.18 14.55 -45.51
C THR A 108 53.64 14.26 -45.21
N ARG A 109 54.23 13.31 -45.94
CA ARG A 109 55.65 12.94 -45.86
C ARG A 109 56.52 13.92 -46.62
#